data_AF-A0A1H0XF81-F1
#
_entry.id   AF-A0A1H0XF81-F1
#
_cell.length_a   1.000
_cell.length_b   1.000
_cell.length_c   1.000
_cell.angle_alpha   90.00
_cell.angle_beta   90.00
_cell.angle_gamma   90.00
#
_symmetry.space_group_name_H-M   'P 1'
#
loop_
_entity.id
_entity.type
_entity.pdbx_description
1 polymer ?
#
loop_
_entity_poly.entity_id
_entity_poly.type
_entity_poly.pdbx_seq_one_letter_code
_entity_poly.pdbx_strand_id
1 'polypeptide(L)'
;MKSKSLLPVLLAMIAMLFTQCKKQEDIIGGPNASKAAKQKVNTVMCADCAESPSKITGSQAQALAATYAPTLKFDRATPDYPTSVEDVWASTDPNRIVCNGTLVLVNRDAPRSTNFPTYFEVQQNPNDVNKVFIDYWWTYKTQSTCFENLGGHDYDWEHIVIQVNTQTNRIITVTYFQHAGWYTRDWRSVTPGTRVQVYVAKTSHGSFHFGNSISFPGYACSYYGDYRNPNGTANDVPTGGNLVEMSCNVTQLSFNGFWGTGVGKGPLYRNLAYWSYSTCNGHDGITGTDGCSQSSFPDGTILGGI
;
A
#
# COMPACT_ATOMS: atom_id res chain seq x y z
N MET A 1 3.07 -33.14 68.18
CA MET A 1 2.30 -32.15 68.96
C MET A 1 2.43 -30.77 68.30
N LYS A 2 1.31 -30.05 68.23
CA LYS A 2 1.11 -28.64 67.84
C LYS A 2 0.94 -28.31 66.34
N SER A 3 -0.36 -28.16 66.06
CA SER A 3 -1.09 -27.50 64.98
C SER A 3 -0.86 -25.99 64.82
N LYS A 4 -1.46 -25.45 63.74
CA LYS A 4 -1.94 -24.06 63.44
C LYS A 4 -0.96 -23.24 62.61
N SER A 5 -1.36 -22.39 61.65
CA SER A 5 -2.65 -21.84 61.17
C SER A 5 -2.33 -21.12 59.84
N LEU A 6 -3.08 -21.32 58.76
CA LEU A 6 -4.12 -20.40 58.25
C LEU A 6 -3.72 -18.90 58.18
N LEU A 7 -3.66 -18.43 56.93
CA LEU A 7 -3.69 -17.08 56.35
C LEU A 7 -4.39 -16.00 57.21
N PRO A 8 -4.02 -14.71 57.06
CA PRO A 8 -4.87 -13.90 56.17
C PRO A 8 -4.18 -12.81 55.34
N VAL A 9 -4.78 -12.61 54.17
CA VAL A 9 -4.86 -11.39 53.36
C VAL A 9 -5.47 -10.25 54.18
N LEU A 10 -4.81 -9.09 54.31
CA LEU A 10 -5.41 -7.74 54.32
C LEU A 10 -4.34 -6.65 54.52
N LEU A 11 -4.61 -5.44 54.02
CA LEU A 11 -3.87 -4.17 54.11
C LEU A 11 -2.78 -3.89 53.06
N ALA A 12 -3.19 -3.34 51.91
CA ALA A 12 -2.54 -2.16 51.31
C ALA A 12 -3.46 -1.54 50.24
N MET A 13 -4.55 -0.90 50.67
CA MET A 13 -5.20 0.17 49.91
C MET A 13 -5.44 1.35 50.85
N ILE A 14 -5.40 2.55 50.27
CA ILE A 14 -5.78 3.87 50.80
C ILE A 14 -4.61 4.78 51.20
N ALA A 15 -4.07 5.45 50.19
CA ALA A 15 -3.75 6.89 50.20
C ALA A 15 -3.80 7.34 48.72
N MET A 16 -4.97 7.57 48.13
CA MET A 16 -5.61 8.90 48.03
C MET A 16 -4.62 10.07 47.99
N LEU A 17 -4.12 10.37 46.79
CA LEU A 17 -3.92 11.76 46.36
C LEU A 17 -4.69 11.95 45.05
N PHE A 18 -5.86 12.56 45.19
CA PHE A 18 -6.65 13.11 44.11
C PHE A 18 -5.92 14.34 43.54
N THR A 19 -5.32 14.23 42.36
CA THR A 19 -5.05 15.40 41.52
C THR A 19 -6.32 15.75 40.76
N GLN A 20 -7.06 16.68 41.33
CA GLN A 20 -8.14 17.39 40.66
C GLN A 20 -7.56 18.27 39.54
N CYS A 21 -7.71 17.87 38.28
CA CYS A 21 -7.63 18.83 37.18
C CYS A 21 -8.98 19.53 37.07
N LYS A 22 -8.97 20.84 37.34
CA LYS A 22 -10.11 21.75 37.23
C LYS A 22 -10.71 21.70 35.83
N LYS A 23 -12.01 21.47 35.76
CA LYS A 23 -12.88 21.78 34.63
C LYS A 23 -12.98 23.31 34.55
N GLN A 24 -12.64 23.89 33.41
CA GLN A 24 -12.88 25.31 33.12
C GLN A 24 -14.01 25.36 32.09
N GLU A 25 -15.17 25.84 32.51
CA GLU A 25 -16.32 26.10 31.64
C GLU A 25 -16.20 27.50 31.02
N ASP A 26 -16.36 27.52 29.70
CA ASP A 26 -16.93 28.52 28.81
C ASP A 26 -16.61 30.01 28.99
N ILE A 27 -15.88 30.55 27.99
CA ILE A 27 -16.07 31.93 27.53
C ILE A 27 -16.44 31.88 26.05
N ILE A 28 -17.67 32.31 25.79
CA ILE A 28 -18.26 32.62 24.49
C ILE A 28 -17.44 33.75 23.83
N GLY A 29 -16.84 33.47 22.67
CA GLY A 29 -16.21 34.45 21.80
C GLY A 29 -16.33 34.00 20.35
N GLY A 30 -16.94 34.84 19.50
CA GLY A 30 -17.37 34.54 18.13
C GLY A 30 -16.27 34.18 17.12
N PRO A 31 -16.66 34.02 15.83
CA PRO A 31 -15.88 33.30 14.84
C PRO A 31 -14.71 34.15 14.35
N ASN A 32 -13.56 34.01 14.98
CA ASN A 32 -12.31 34.44 14.37
C ASN A 32 -11.88 33.38 13.36
N ALA A 33 -12.14 33.70 12.09
CA ALA A 33 -11.58 33.04 10.94
C ALA A 33 -10.10 32.77 11.18
N SER A 34 -9.76 31.50 11.41
CA SER A 34 -8.39 31.03 11.27
C SER A 34 -7.99 31.36 9.83
N LYS A 35 -7.14 32.37 9.67
CA LYS A 35 -6.42 32.61 8.42
C LYS A 35 -5.66 31.31 8.14
N ALA A 36 -6.24 30.47 7.29
CA ALA A 36 -5.51 29.41 6.63
C ALA A 36 -4.32 30.10 5.96
N ALA A 37 -3.13 29.88 6.50
CA ALA A 37 -1.92 30.21 5.79
C ALA A 37 -2.02 29.46 4.46
N LYS A 38 -2.26 30.20 3.37
CA LYS A 38 -2.10 29.68 2.02
C LYS A 38 -0.62 29.37 1.87
N GLN A 39 -0.21 28.20 2.35
CA GLN A 39 1.10 27.66 2.06
C GLN A 39 1.13 27.54 0.53
N LYS A 40 1.99 28.33 -0.11
CA LYS A 40 2.28 28.15 -1.53
C LYS A 40 2.82 26.73 -1.66
N VAL A 41 1.96 25.80 -2.07
CA VAL A 41 2.42 24.51 -2.57
C VAL A 41 3.23 24.85 -3.80
N ASN A 42 4.56 24.77 -3.69
CA ASN A 42 5.41 24.84 -4.88
C ASN A 42 5.01 23.65 -5.75
N THR A 43 4.28 23.94 -6.83
CA THR A 43 3.95 22.93 -7.84
C THR A 43 5.22 22.65 -8.64
N VAL A 44 6.05 21.75 -8.13
CA VAL A 44 7.26 21.30 -8.80
C VAL A 44 6.87 20.15 -9.72
N MET A 45 6.62 20.43 -11.00
CA MET A 45 6.58 19.38 -12.02
C MET A 45 8.00 19.10 -12.51
N CYS A 46 8.48 17.87 -12.34
CA CYS A 46 9.79 17.48 -12.84
C CYS A 46 9.71 17.13 -14.34
N ALA A 47 10.67 17.63 -15.12
CA ALA A 47 10.58 17.68 -16.58
C ALA A 47 10.82 16.33 -17.29
N ASP A 48 11.21 15.28 -16.57
CA ASP A 48 11.62 13.98 -17.10
C ASP A 48 10.58 12.87 -16.88
N CYS A 49 9.37 13.21 -16.45
CA CYS A 49 8.28 12.26 -16.37
C CYS A 49 7.84 11.84 -17.78
N ALA A 50 7.87 10.54 -18.06
CA ALA A 50 7.39 9.97 -19.30
C ALA A 50 6.40 8.85 -19.01
N GLU A 51 5.26 8.87 -19.69
CA GLU A 51 4.27 7.81 -19.61
C GLU A 51 4.56 6.72 -20.65
N SER A 52 4.08 5.50 -20.40
CA SER A 52 4.27 4.38 -21.33
C SER A 52 3.68 4.70 -22.72
N PRO A 53 4.39 4.43 -23.84
CA PRO A 53 3.82 4.61 -25.18
C PRO A 53 2.67 3.64 -25.47
N SER A 54 2.51 2.60 -24.66
CA SER A 54 1.43 1.62 -24.76
C SER A 54 0.29 1.90 -23.78
N LYS A 55 0.31 3.06 -23.12
CA LYS A 55 -0.72 3.47 -22.17
C LYS A 55 -2.05 3.70 -22.86
N ILE A 56 -3.10 3.13 -22.28
CA ILE A 56 -4.50 3.46 -22.58
C ILE A 56 -4.92 4.53 -21.58
N THR A 57 -5.59 5.59 -22.05
CA THR A 57 -6.00 6.73 -21.21
C THR A 57 -7.50 7.02 -21.26
N GLY A 58 -7.97 7.87 -20.35
CA GLY A 58 -9.33 8.42 -20.40
C GLY A 58 -10.43 7.40 -20.11
N SER A 59 -11.58 7.53 -20.76
CA SER A 59 -12.77 6.72 -20.44
C SER A 59 -12.57 5.22 -20.65
N GLN A 60 -11.75 4.82 -21.62
CA GLN A 60 -11.41 3.42 -21.85
C GLN A 60 -10.58 2.85 -20.69
N ALA A 61 -9.55 3.58 -20.26
CA ALA A 61 -8.71 3.19 -19.13
C ALA A 61 -9.54 3.09 -17.84
N GLN A 62 -10.37 4.11 -17.58
CA GLN A 62 -11.27 4.15 -16.43
C GLN A 62 -12.24 2.97 -16.41
N ALA A 63 -12.83 2.60 -17.57
CA ALA A 63 -13.76 1.48 -17.65
C ALA A 63 -13.08 0.14 -17.35
N LEU A 64 -11.87 -0.08 -17.88
CA LEU A 64 -11.06 -1.27 -17.60
C LEU A 64 -10.69 -1.32 -16.10
N ALA A 65 -10.17 -0.22 -15.58
CA ALA A 65 -9.77 -0.10 -14.18
C ALA A 65 -10.96 -0.34 -13.22
N ALA A 66 -12.14 0.22 -13.50
CA ALA A 66 -13.33 0.03 -12.69
C ALA A 66 -13.86 -1.42 -12.74
N THR A 67 -13.78 -2.07 -13.90
CA THR A 67 -14.26 -3.44 -14.10
C THR A 67 -13.45 -4.44 -13.27
N TYR A 68 -12.12 -4.28 -13.24
CA TYR A 68 -11.19 -5.23 -12.63
C TYR A 68 -10.62 -4.79 -11.29
N ALA A 69 -11.09 -3.66 -10.74
CA ALA A 69 -10.60 -3.13 -9.47
C ALA A 69 -10.69 -4.17 -8.34
N PRO A 70 -9.59 -4.40 -7.59
CA PRO A 70 -9.57 -5.39 -6.54
C PRO A 70 -10.38 -4.99 -5.30
N THR A 71 -10.45 -5.89 -4.33
CA THR A 71 -10.81 -5.59 -2.95
C THR A 71 -9.59 -5.82 -2.07
N LEU A 72 -9.16 -4.79 -1.35
CA LEU A 72 -8.12 -4.93 -0.33
C LEU A 72 -8.73 -5.56 0.92
N LYS A 73 -8.00 -6.52 1.51
CA LYS A 73 -8.34 -7.21 2.75
C LYS A 73 -7.25 -6.93 3.77
N PHE A 74 -7.54 -6.02 4.69
CA PHE A 74 -6.59 -5.62 5.71
C PHE A 74 -6.58 -6.57 6.91
N ASP A 75 -5.45 -6.64 7.61
CA ASP A 75 -5.42 -7.26 8.93
C ASP A 75 -6.42 -6.55 9.87
N ARG A 76 -7.11 -7.32 10.72
CA ARG A 76 -8.09 -6.77 11.68
C ARG A 76 -7.49 -5.75 12.66
N ALA A 77 -6.18 -5.78 12.85
CA ALA A 77 -5.42 -4.87 13.67
C ALA A 77 -4.44 -4.03 12.84
N THR A 78 -4.79 -3.74 11.57
CA THR A 78 -3.98 -2.87 10.70
C THR A 78 -3.69 -1.53 11.38
N PRO A 79 -2.43 -1.09 11.42
CA PRO A 79 -2.05 0.14 12.11
C PRO A 79 -2.35 1.39 11.29
N ASP A 80 -2.67 1.27 10.01
CA ASP A 80 -2.97 2.36 9.09
C ASP A 80 -3.60 1.83 7.79
N TYR A 81 -3.99 2.77 6.94
CA TYR A 81 -4.54 2.56 5.59
C TYR A 81 -3.77 3.42 4.58
N PRO A 82 -3.89 3.14 3.27
CA PRO A 82 -3.39 4.04 2.24
C PRO A 82 -3.92 5.47 2.40
N THR A 83 -3.20 6.41 1.82
CA THR A 83 -3.60 7.82 1.71
C THR A 83 -3.38 8.34 0.29
N SER A 84 -3.64 9.63 0.08
CA SER A 84 -3.41 10.30 -1.20
C SER A 84 -2.00 10.88 -1.30
N VAL A 85 -1.50 11.01 -2.52
CA VAL A 85 -0.22 11.69 -2.81
C VAL A 85 -0.23 13.14 -2.36
N GLU A 86 -1.40 13.81 -2.34
CA GLU A 86 -1.56 15.15 -1.79
C GLU A 86 -1.33 15.19 -0.28
N ASP A 87 -1.86 14.23 0.47
CA ASP A 87 -1.63 14.10 1.92
C ASP A 87 -0.17 13.75 2.22
N VAL A 88 0.46 12.91 1.39
CA VAL A 88 1.90 12.67 1.45
C VAL A 88 2.69 13.97 1.24
N TRP A 89 2.33 14.77 0.24
CA TRP A 89 2.96 16.08 -0.03
C TRP A 89 2.80 17.04 1.15
N ALA A 90 1.58 17.15 1.68
CA ALA A 90 1.26 18.01 2.82
C ALA A 90 2.00 17.60 4.10
N SER A 91 2.37 16.32 4.20
CA SER A 91 3.09 15.75 5.35
C SER A 91 4.62 15.80 5.19
N THR A 92 5.12 16.33 4.07
CA THR A 92 6.55 16.38 3.73
C THR A 92 7.12 17.78 3.97
N ASP A 93 8.40 17.88 4.37
CA ASP A 93 9.10 19.17 4.44
C ASP A 93 9.07 19.84 3.06
N PRO A 94 8.42 21.01 2.90
CA PRO A 94 8.28 21.67 1.61
C PRO A 94 9.63 22.09 0.99
N ASN A 95 10.69 22.25 1.79
CA ASN A 95 12.03 22.55 1.29
C ASN A 95 12.74 21.33 0.68
N ARG A 96 12.19 20.13 0.90
CA ARG A 96 12.72 18.85 0.42
C ARG A 96 12.01 18.34 -0.83
N ILE A 97 10.93 19.01 -1.22
CA ILE A 97 10.22 18.78 -2.48
C ILE A 97 11.00 19.48 -3.60
N VAL A 98 12.08 18.84 -4.03
CA VAL A 98 12.98 19.33 -5.09
C VAL A 98 13.21 18.18 -6.06
N CYS A 99 13.12 18.43 -7.37
CA CYS A 99 13.40 17.40 -8.38
C CYS A 99 14.78 16.77 -8.16
N ASN A 100 14.87 15.45 -8.32
CA ASN A 100 16.03 14.61 -8.02
C ASN A 100 16.45 14.60 -6.53
N GLY A 101 15.67 15.24 -5.67
CA GLY A 101 15.89 15.25 -4.23
C GLY A 101 15.33 14.00 -3.54
N THR A 102 15.26 14.09 -2.22
CA THR A 102 14.68 13.05 -1.35
C THR A 102 13.65 13.70 -0.45
N LEU A 103 12.42 13.21 -0.50
CA LEU A 103 11.35 13.64 0.40
C LEU A 103 11.73 13.34 1.85
N VAL A 104 11.30 14.21 2.77
CA VAL A 104 11.52 14.03 4.21
C VAL A 104 10.20 14.27 4.92
N LEU A 105 9.69 13.24 5.58
CA LEU A 105 8.38 13.29 6.21
C LEU A 105 8.48 14.07 7.52
N VAL A 106 7.62 15.08 7.69
CA VAL A 106 7.54 15.90 8.91
C VAL A 106 6.28 15.62 9.72
N ASN A 107 5.27 15.01 9.10
CA ASN A 107 4.10 14.48 9.80
C ASN A 107 3.94 12.97 9.52
N ARG A 108 4.02 12.16 10.57
CA ARG A 108 3.94 10.69 10.52
C ARG A 108 2.59 10.15 10.98
N ASP A 109 1.56 10.99 11.10
CA ASP A 109 0.24 10.57 11.56
C ASP A 109 -0.34 9.52 10.61
N ALA A 110 -0.56 8.33 11.18
CA ALA A 110 -1.11 7.16 10.49
C ALA A 110 -2.51 7.46 9.92
N PRO A 111 -2.74 7.35 8.60
CA PRO A 111 -4.07 7.48 8.02
C PRO A 111 -5.02 6.40 8.55
N ARG A 112 -6.24 6.80 8.93
CA ARG A 112 -7.26 5.92 9.52
C ARG A 112 -8.52 5.73 8.67
N SER A 113 -8.61 6.46 7.56
CA SER A 113 -9.76 6.39 6.65
C SER A 113 -9.65 5.17 5.74
N THR A 114 -10.75 4.43 5.57
CA THR A 114 -10.87 3.39 4.52
C THR A 114 -11.29 3.97 3.17
N ASN A 115 -11.53 5.29 3.09
CA ASN A 115 -11.70 6.01 1.84
C ASN A 115 -10.36 6.64 1.45
N PHE A 116 -9.66 5.99 0.53
CA PHE A 116 -8.37 6.40 -0.02
C PHE A 116 -8.37 6.19 -1.54
N PRO A 117 -7.55 6.95 -2.28
CA PRO A 117 -7.43 6.75 -3.72
C PRO A 117 -6.72 5.44 -4.04
N THR A 118 -7.15 4.82 -5.12
CA THR A 118 -6.43 3.74 -5.80
C THR A 118 -5.94 4.29 -7.12
N TYR A 119 -4.63 4.46 -7.21
CA TYR A 119 -4.00 4.97 -8.41
C TYR A 119 -3.91 3.85 -9.44
N PHE A 120 -4.14 4.14 -10.71
CA PHE A 120 -4.05 3.11 -11.74
C PHE A 120 -3.38 3.57 -13.02
N GLU A 121 -2.78 2.62 -13.73
CA GLU A 121 -2.38 2.77 -15.12
C GLU A 121 -2.80 1.52 -15.91
N VAL A 122 -3.25 1.75 -17.14
CA VAL A 122 -3.65 0.69 -18.07
C VAL A 122 -2.69 0.70 -19.26
N GLN A 123 -2.13 -0.45 -19.59
CA GLN A 123 -1.23 -0.60 -20.74
C GLN A 123 -1.65 -1.75 -21.64
N GLN A 124 -1.64 -1.52 -22.94
CA GLN A 124 -1.82 -2.58 -23.93
C GLN A 124 -0.48 -3.31 -24.16
N ASN A 125 -0.51 -4.63 -24.29
CA ASN A 125 0.67 -5.36 -24.75
C ASN A 125 0.98 -4.94 -26.20
N PRO A 126 2.20 -4.46 -26.51
CA PRO A 126 2.58 -4.07 -27.87
C PRO A 126 2.41 -5.18 -28.92
N ASN A 127 2.47 -6.44 -28.50
CA ASN A 127 2.44 -7.62 -29.37
C ASN A 127 1.08 -8.34 -29.36
N ASP A 128 0.12 -7.92 -28.53
CA ASP A 128 -1.21 -8.53 -28.46
C ASP A 128 -2.25 -7.49 -28.02
N VAL A 129 -3.02 -6.99 -28.99
CA VAL A 129 -4.04 -5.95 -28.77
C VAL A 129 -5.14 -6.35 -27.80
N ASN A 130 -5.36 -7.66 -27.62
CA ASN A 130 -6.37 -8.17 -26.70
C ASN A 130 -5.84 -8.35 -25.28
N LYS A 131 -4.54 -8.14 -25.05
CA LYS A 131 -3.90 -8.33 -23.75
C LYS A 131 -3.58 -6.97 -23.15
N VAL A 132 -4.18 -6.71 -22.00
CA VAL A 132 -4.00 -5.46 -21.26
C VAL A 132 -3.48 -5.77 -19.87
N PHE A 133 -2.58 -4.93 -19.38
CA PHE A 133 -2.08 -4.93 -18.01
C PHE A 133 -2.68 -3.72 -17.29
N ILE A 134 -3.29 -3.96 -16.14
CA ILE A 134 -3.86 -2.92 -15.28
C ILE A 134 -3.07 -2.94 -13.97
N ASP A 135 -2.38 -1.86 -13.70
CA ASP A 135 -1.54 -1.68 -12.53
C ASP A 135 -2.28 -0.82 -11.51
N TYR A 136 -2.42 -1.29 -10.28
CA TYR A 136 -3.11 -0.57 -9.20
C TYR A 136 -2.16 -0.30 -8.05
N TRP A 137 -1.97 0.96 -7.70
CA TRP A 137 -1.06 1.44 -6.66
C TRP A 137 -1.79 2.05 -5.47
N TRP A 138 -1.16 1.89 -4.30
CA TRP A 138 -1.53 2.52 -3.05
C TRP A 138 -0.29 3.09 -2.38
N THR A 139 -0.43 4.25 -1.72
CA THR A 139 0.67 4.86 -0.97
C THR A 139 0.34 4.99 0.50
N TYR A 140 1.34 4.73 1.34
CA TYR A 140 1.27 4.92 2.79
C TYR A 140 2.32 5.94 3.22
N LYS A 141 2.08 6.63 4.33
CA LYS A 141 3.07 7.60 4.86
C LYS A 141 4.27 6.91 5.46
N THR A 142 4.10 5.74 6.07
CA THR A 142 5.18 5.06 6.80
C THR A 142 4.96 3.56 6.74
N GLN A 143 6.03 2.81 6.58
CA GLN A 143 6.10 1.41 6.96
C GLN A 143 6.60 1.32 8.41
N SER A 144 5.86 0.59 9.26
CA SER A 144 6.29 0.37 10.64
C SER A 144 7.53 -0.51 10.69
N THR A 145 8.32 -0.40 11.76
CA THR A 145 9.51 -1.24 11.95
C THR A 145 9.12 -2.71 12.04
N CYS A 146 9.82 -3.53 11.27
CA CYS A 146 9.61 -4.96 11.13
C CYS A 146 10.11 -5.73 12.36
N PHE A 147 11.37 -5.52 12.73
CA PHE A 147 11.99 -6.19 13.89
C PHE A 147 13.15 -5.36 14.44
N GLU A 148 13.26 -5.22 15.76
CA GLU A 148 14.38 -4.52 16.45
C GLU A 148 14.74 -3.14 15.83
N ASN A 149 13.73 -2.35 15.45
CA ASN A 149 13.85 -1.06 14.76
C ASN A 149 14.38 -1.10 13.31
N LEU A 150 14.44 -2.27 12.68
CA LEU A 150 14.83 -2.47 11.29
C LEU A 150 13.61 -2.56 10.37
N GLY A 151 13.81 -2.22 9.11
CA GLY A 151 12.82 -2.36 8.03
C GLY A 151 11.71 -1.29 8.02
N GLY A 152 11.62 -0.42 9.02
CA GLY A 152 10.72 0.73 8.96
C GLY A 152 11.28 1.80 8.03
N HIS A 153 10.42 2.46 7.27
CA HIS A 153 10.79 3.60 6.42
C HIS A 153 9.64 4.57 6.25
N ASP A 154 9.99 5.77 5.80
CA ASP A 154 9.02 6.79 5.40
C ASP A 154 8.64 6.54 3.97
N TYR A 155 7.37 6.77 3.68
CA TYR A 155 6.70 6.55 2.41
C TYR A 155 6.78 5.10 1.95
N ASP A 156 5.63 4.59 1.54
CA ASP A 156 5.54 3.23 1.05
C ASP A 156 4.60 3.18 -0.15
N TRP A 157 4.95 2.36 -1.14
CA TRP A 157 4.23 2.26 -2.41
C TRP A 157 4.05 0.80 -2.76
N GLU A 158 2.79 0.38 -2.72
CA GLU A 158 2.38 -1.00 -2.90
C GLU A 158 1.49 -1.13 -4.13
N HIS A 159 1.58 -2.27 -4.82
CA HIS A 159 0.78 -2.48 -6.02
C HIS A 159 0.51 -3.94 -6.36
N ILE A 160 -0.45 -4.12 -7.26
CA ILE A 160 -0.67 -5.36 -8.00
C ILE A 160 -0.82 -5.06 -9.48
N VAL A 161 -0.55 -6.05 -10.31
CA VAL A 161 -0.82 -5.99 -11.76
C VAL A 161 -1.78 -7.09 -12.15
N ILE A 162 -2.86 -6.72 -12.83
CA ILE A 162 -3.85 -7.65 -13.38
C ILE A 162 -3.68 -7.69 -14.89
N GLN A 163 -3.40 -8.87 -15.44
CA GLN A 163 -3.40 -9.10 -16.88
C GLN A 163 -4.79 -9.59 -17.32
N VAL A 164 -5.38 -8.93 -18.31
CA VAL A 164 -6.72 -9.26 -18.82
C VAL A 164 -6.69 -9.52 -20.32
N ASN A 165 -7.53 -10.46 -20.76
CA ASN A 165 -7.91 -10.64 -22.14
C ASN A 165 -9.20 -9.84 -22.41
N THR A 166 -9.11 -8.76 -23.18
CA THR A 166 -10.23 -7.85 -23.47
C THR A 166 -11.22 -8.42 -24.49
N GLN A 167 -10.82 -9.39 -25.31
CA GLN A 167 -11.73 -10.08 -26.24
C GLN A 167 -12.74 -10.97 -25.49
N THR A 168 -12.28 -11.62 -24.42
CA THR A 168 -13.10 -12.55 -23.61
C THR A 168 -13.58 -11.93 -22.30
N ASN A 169 -13.13 -10.72 -21.96
CA ASN A 169 -13.36 -10.05 -20.68
C ASN A 169 -12.97 -10.93 -19.48
N ARG A 170 -11.76 -11.49 -19.56
CA ARG A 170 -11.24 -12.49 -18.63
C ARG A 170 -9.92 -12.04 -18.02
N ILE A 171 -9.77 -12.20 -16.71
CA ILE A 171 -8.46 -12.13 -16.08
C ILE A 171 -7.66 -13.37 -16.50
N ILE A 172 -6.41 -13.15 -16.91
CA ILE A 172 -5.42 -14.18 -17.24
C ILE A 172 -4.54 -14.44 -16.01
N THR A 173 -3.92 -13.38 -15.49
CA THR A 173 -3.00 -13.48 -14.35
C THR A 173 -3.19 -12.32 -13.38
N VAL A 174 -2.78 -12.54 -12.12
CA VAL A 174 -2.63 -11.48 -11.13
C VAL A 174 -1.25 -11.60 -10.51
N THR A 175 -0.46 -10.53 -10.62
CA THR A 175 0.87 -10.40 -10.02
C THR A 175 0.79 -9.56 -8.75
N TYR A 176 1.29 -10.12 -7.67
CA TYR A 176 1.30 -9.49 -6.34
C TYR A 176 2.73 -9.10 -6.00
N PHE A 177 2.93 -7.84 -5.59
CA PHE A 177 4.25 -7.29 -5.26
C PHE A 177 4.42 -7.11 -3.75
N GLN A 178 5.65 -7.28 -3.29
CA GLN A 178 6.08 -7.20 -1.89
C GLN A 178 7.55 -6.79 -1.90
N HIS A 179 7.89 -5.67 -1.27
CA HIS A 179 9.23 -5.10 -1.35
C HIS A 179 9.65 -4.89 -2.83
N ALA A 180 10.84 -5.34 -3.23
CA ALA A 180 11.29 -5.37 -4.62
C ALA A 180 10.97 -6.70 -5.35
N GLY A 181 10.30 -7.65 -4.68
CA GLY A 181 9.92 -8.94 -5.25
C GLY A 181 8.45 -9.02 -5.70
N TRP A 182 8.11 -10.11 -6.39
CA TRP A 182 6.73 -10.39 -6.80
C TRP A 182 6.50 -11.86 -7.15
N TYR A 183 5.22 -12.23 -7.28
CA TYR A 183 4.80 -13.51 -7.86
C TYR A 183 3.44 -13.45 -8.52
N THR A 184 3.23 -14.35 -9.47
CA THR A 184 2.03 -14.36 -10.32
C THR A 184 1.18 -15.58 -10.08
N ARG A 185 -0.14 -15.36 -9.95
CA ARG A 185 -1.15 -16.41 -9.86
C ARG A 185 -1.90 -16.56 -11.18
N ASP A 186 -2.11 -17.79 -11.62
CA ASP A 186 -2.97 -18.10 -12.76
C ASP A 186 -4.43 -17.87 -12.35
N TRP A 187 -5.13 -17.05 -13.13
CA TRP A 187 -6.51 -16.65 -12.89
C TRP A 187 -7.47 -17.14 -13.98
N ARG A 188 -6.99 -17.90 -14.96
CA ARG A 188 -7.79 -18.36 -16.11
C ARG A 188 -8.92 -19.32 -15.70
N SER A 189 -8.73 -20.07 -14.60
CA SER A 189 -9.73 -21.02 -14.07
C SER A 189 -10.75 -20.39 -13.12
N VAL A 190 -10.56 -19.14 -12.69
CA VAL A 190 -11.46 -18.46 -11.74
C VAL A 190 -12.74 -18.05 -12.46
N THR A 191 -13.91 -18.15 -11.84
CA THR A 191 -15.21 -17.80 -12.45
C THR A 191 -15.25 -16.33 -12.94
N PRO A 192 -15.81 -16.04 -14.14
CA PRO A 192 -15.90 -14.66 -14.64
C PRO A 192 -16.67 -13.75 -13.68
N GLY A 193 -16.26 -12.49 -13.58
CA GLY A 193 -16.85 -11.52 -12.66
C GLY A 193 -16.41 -11.63 -11.19
N THR A 194 -15.60 -12.65 -10.84
CA THR A 194 -14.97 -12.72 -9.52
C THR A 194 -13.97 -11.57 -9.36
N ARG A 195 -14.11 -10.75 -8.31
CA ARG A 195 -13.16 -9.68 -8.00
C ARG A 195 -11.89 -10.25 -7.38
N VAL A 196 -10.75 -9.70 -7.80
CA VAL A 196 -9.45 -9.99 -7.19
C VAL A 196 -9.46 -9.57 -5.73
N GLN A 197 -8.99 -10.45 -4.86
CA GLN A 197 -8.79 -10.18 -3.44
C GLN A 197 -7.30 -9.99 -3.18
N VAL A 198 -6.94 -8.90 -2.52
CA VAL A 198 -5.56 -8.58 -2.16
C VAL A 198 -5.49 -8.49 -0.65
N TYR A 199 -4.80 -9.44 -0.03
CA TYR A 199 -4.54 -9.44 1.40
C TYR A 199 -3.33 -8.57 1.67
N VAL A 200 -3.52 -7.49 2.43
CA VAL A 200 -2.48 -6.50 2.72
C VAL A 200 -1.74 -6.94 3.99
N ALA A 201 -0.41 -7.04 3.91
CA ALA A 201 0.42 -7.29 5.07
C ALA A 201 0.27 -6.17 6.11
N LYS A 202 0.14 -6.55 7.38
CA LYS A 202 -0.10 -5.62 8.48
C LYS A 202 1.01 -4.58 8.65
N THR A 203 2.26 -4.98 8.44
CA THR A 203 3.42 -4.13 8.76
C THR A 203 4.04 -3.57 7.49
N SER A 204 4.32 -4.44 6.52
CA SER A 204 5.03 -4.10 5.30
C SER A 204 4.14 -3.69 4.13
N HIS A 205 2.81 -3.71 4.31
CA HIS A 205 1.81 -3.39 3.29
C HIS A 205 1.81 -4.20 1.98
N GLY A 206 2.79 -5.09 1.80
CA GLY A 206 2.87 -6.01 0.68
C GLY A 206 1.54 -6.69 0.35
N SER A 207 1.30 -6.87 -0.95
CA SER A 207 0.04 -7.39 -1.48
C SER A 207 0.08 -8.91 -1.58
N PHE A 208 -0.96 -9.66 -1.19
CA PHE A 208 -0.93 -11.13 -1.25
C PHE A 208 -2.23 -11.73 -1.79
N HIS A 209 -2.14 -12.91 -2.39
CA HIS A 209 -3.31 -13.65 -2.86
C HIS A 209 -4.07 -14.38 -1.74
N PHE A 210 -3.52 -14.44 -0.52
CA PHE A 210 -4.04 -15.23 0.60
C PHE A 210 -3.81 -14.56 1.95
N GLY A 211 -4.75 -14.78 2.89
CA GLY A 211 -4.69 -14.24 4.24
C GLY A 211 -3.92 -15.09 5.23
N ASN A 212 -3.74 -16.39 5.00
CA ASN A 212 -3.08 -17.22 6.01
C ASN A 212 -1.59 -16.86 6.09
N SER A 213 -1.16 -16.24 7.18
CA SER A 213 0.25 -16.12 7.50
C SER A 213 0.53 -16.63 8.91
N ILE A 214 1.72 -17.21 9.06
CA ILE A 214 2.27 -17.57 10.36
C ILE A 214 3.43 -16.60 10.56
N SER A 215 3.29 -15.73 11.55
CA SER A 215 4.34 -14.80 11.94
C SER A 215 4.89 -15.19 13.30
N PHE A 216 6.18 -14.99 13.48
CA PHE A 216 6.90 -15.27 14.72
C PHE A 216 7.88 -14.12 14.96
N PRO A 217 8.32 -13.90 16.22
CA PRO A 217 9.28 -12.84 16.52
C PRO A 217 10.50 -12.92 15.59
N GLY A 218 10.84 -11.81 14.91
CA GLY A 218 11.92 -11.76 13.92
C GLY A 218 11.49 -11.88 12.45
N TYR A 219 10.22 -12.20 12.17
CA TYR A 219 9.75 -12.49 10.80
C TYR A 219 8.68 -11.53 10.27
N ALA A 220 8.34 -10.49 11.03
CA ALA A 220 7.51 -9.40 10.50
C ALA A 220 8.21 -8.73 9.30
N CYS A 221 7.42 -8.31 8.31
CA CYS A 221 7.84 -7.89 6.97
C CYS A 221 8.58 -8.94 6.13
N SER A 222 8.85 -10.15 6.62
CA SER A 222 9.28 -11.21 5.70
C SER A 222 8.13 -11.56 4.76
N TYR A 223 8.48 -12.03 3.57
CA TYR A 223 7.54 -12.28 2.49
C TYR A 223 6.30 -13.06 2.95
N TYR A 224 6.46 -14.15 3.72
CA TYR A 224 5.32 -14.93 4.21
C TYR A 224 5.10 -14.86 5.72
N GLY A 225 5.95 -14.13 6.44
CA GLY A 225 5.85 -13.97 7.89
C GLY A 225 5.18 -12.69 8.35
N ASP A 226 4.73 -11.79 7.47
CA ASP A 226 3.89 -10.65 7.90
C ASP A 226 2.43 -11.06 8.12
N TYR A 227 1.78 -10.52 9.16
CA TYR A 227 0.42 -10.87 9.57
C TYR A 227 -0.63 -10.39 8.55
N ARG A 228 -1.59 -11.27 8.25
CA ARG A 228 -2.71 -11.00 7.32
C ARG A 228 -4.03 -11.62 7.81
N ASN A 229 -4.53 -11.21 8.96
CA ASN A 229 -5.70 -11.84 9.59
C ASN A 229 -6.96 -10.94 9.52
N PRO A 230 -7.65 -10.85 8.37
CA PRO A 230 -8.88 -10.08 8.26
C PRO A 230 -10.02 -10.69 9.09
N ASN A 231 -10.83 -9.86 9.73
CA ASN A 231 -12.03 -10.28 10.45
C ASN A 231 -13.24 -10.33 9.49
N GLY A 232 -13.25 -11.30 8.58
CA GLY A 232 -14.28 -11.41 7.54
C GLY A 232 -14.31 -10.17 6.65
N THR A 233 -15.51 -9.69 6.31
CA THR A 233 -15.69 -8.53 5.41
C THR A 233 -15.56 -7.18 6.10
N ALA A 234 -15.38 -7.14 7.42
CA ALA A 234 -15.23 -5.87 8.17
C ALA A 234 -13.93 -5.12 7.80
N ASN A 235 -12.96 -5.83 7.21
CA ASN A 235 -11.69 -5.28 6.76
C ASN A 235 -11.54 -5.30 5.23
N ASP A 236 -12.66 -5.48 4.52
CA ASP A 236 -12.69 -5.45 3.06
C ASP A 236 -12.92 -4.01 2.58
N VAL A 237 -12.04 -3.51 1.72
CA VAL A 237 -12.15 -2.19 1.10
C VAL A 237 -12.17 -2.36 -0.43
N PRO A 238 -13.34 -2.23 -1.07
CA PRO A 238 -13.45 -2.20 -2.53
C PRO A 238 -12.76 -0.95 -3.08
N THR A 239 -11.84 -1.11 -4.04
CA THR A 239 -11.02 0.01 -4.53
C THR A 239 -11.60 0.75 -5.74
N GLY A 240 -12.60 0.15 -6.41
CA GLY A 240 -13.20 0.72 -7.61
C GLY A 240 -14.00 2.02 -7.41
N GLY A 241 -14.25 2.44 -6.16
CA GLY A 241 -15.03 3.64 -5.84
C GLY A 241 -14.22 4.95 -5.85
N ASN A 242 -12.89 4.88 -5.81
CA ASN A 242 -12.00 6.05 -5.77
C ASN A 242 -10.76 5.78 -6.63
N LEU A 243 -10.98 5.67 -7.94
CA LEU A 243 -9.93 5.40 -8.92
C LEU A 243 -9.35 6.70 -9.45
N VAL A 244 -8.02 6.79 -9.46
CA VAL A 244 -7.29 7.96 -9.96
C VAL A 244 -6.30 7.49 -11.03
N GLU A 245 -6.51 7.91 -12.27
CA GLU A 245 -5.57 7.60 -13.36
C GLU A 245 -4.22 8.29 -13.07
N MET A 246 -3.13 7.52 -13.06
CA MET A 246 -1.80 8.09 -12.90
C MET A 246 -1.44 8.93 -14.12
N SER A 247 -0.86 10.11 -13.90
CA SER A 247 -0.38 10.94 -15.02
C SER A 247 0.80 11.81 -14.61
N CYS A 248 1.70 12.06 -15.56
CA CYS A 248 2.77 13.05 -15.42
C CYS A 248 2.25 14.48 -15.20
N ASN A 249 0.99 14.74 -15.52
CA ASN A 249 0.34 16.03 -15.23
C ASN A 249 -0.01 16.21 -13.74
N VAL A 250 0.03 15.13 -12.95
CA VAL A 250 -0.15 15.19 -11.49
C VAL A 250 1.22 15.45 -10.87
N THR A 251 1.40 16.64 -10.30
CA THR A 251 2.68 17.12 -9.75
C THR A 251 3.35 16.12 -8.80
N GLN A 252 2.58 15.48 -7.94
CA GLN A 252 3.10 14.55 -6.95
C GLN A 252 3.54 13.22 -7.60
N LEU A 253 2.82 12.74 -8.61
CA LEU A 253 3.18 11.52 -9.34
C LEU A 253 4.36 11.74 -10.30
N SER A 254 4.52 12.95 -10.83
CA SER A 254 5.67 13.35 -11.65
C SER A 254 6.91 13.76 -10.84
N PHE A 255 6.94 13.49 -9.54
CA PHE A 255 8.14 13.69 -8.73
C PHE A 255 9.19 12.61 -9.04
N ASN A 256 10.33 13.04 -9.60
CA ASN A 256 11.40 12.16 -10.08
C ASN A 256 12.47 11.81 -9.04
N GLY A 257 12.34 12.33 -7.82
CA GLY A 257 13.24 12.06 -6.69
C GLY A 257 12.88 10.79 -5.91
N PHE A 258 13.56 10.60 -4.79
CA PHE A 258 13.33 9.48 -3.88
C PHE A 258 12.25 9.81 -2.86
N TRP A 259 11.34 8.86 -2.62
CA TRP A 259 10.26 8.98 -1.64
C TRP A 259 10.79 8.55 -0.26
N GLY A 260 11.71 9.30 0.33
CA GLY A 260 12.38 8.93 1.57
C GLY A 260 13.78 8.33 1.36
N THR A 261 14.54 8.18 2.45
CA THR A 261 15.89 7.62 2.39
C THR A 261 15.85 6.12 2.19
N GLY A 262 16.52 5.62 1.15
CA GLY A 262 16.57 4.18 0.85
C GLY A 262 15.31 3.63 0.19
N VAL A 263 14.27 4.45 0.01
CA VAL A 263 13.06 4.09 -0.73
C VAL A 263 13.24 4.45 -2.19
N GLY A 264 12.64 3.66 -3.08
CA GLY A 264 12.69 3.87 -4.52
C GLY A 264 11.96 5.13 -5.01
N LYS A 265 11.92 5.28 -6.34
CA LYS A 265 11.12 6.31 -6.99
C LYS A 265 9.63 5.92 -7.01
N GLY A 266 8.79 6.93 -7.23
CA GLY A 266 7.34 6.75 -7.38
C GLY A 266 6.94 5.92 -8.62
N PRO A 267 5.65 5.57 -8.76
CA PRO A 267 5.17 4.61 -9.76
C PRO A 267 5.58 4.94 -11.21
N LEU A 268 5.48 6.21 -11.63
CA LEU A 268 5.77 6.64 -13.01
C LEU A 268 7.26 6.58 -13.40
N TYR A 269 8.16 6.27 -12.45
CA TYR A 269 9.60 6.13 -12.70
C TYR A 269 10.07 4.68 -12.55
N ARG A 270 9.14 3.72 -12.42
CA ARG A 270 9.43 2.28 -12.41
C ARG A 270 9.28 1.73 -13.83
N ASN A 271 9.83 0.54 -14.08
CA ASN A 271 9.65 -0.11 -15.38
C ASN A 271 8.20 -0.62 -15.49
N LEU A 272 7.41 -0.04 -16.37
CA LEU A 272 5.99 -0.39 -16.53
C LEU A 272 5.74 -1.42 -17.64
N ALA A 273 6.78 -1.93 -18.31
CA ALA A 273 6.69 -2.92 -19.37
C ALA A 273 6.43 -4.35 -18.82
N TYR A 274 5.30 -4.54 -18.15
CA TYR A 274 4.94 -5.78 -17.45
C TYR A 274 4.91 -7.02 -18.35
N TRP A 275 4.67 -6.85 -19.65
CA TRP A 275 4.75 -7.94 -20.63
C TRP A 275 6.14 -8.60 -20.71
N SER A 276 7.20 -7.91 -20.29
CA SER A 276 8.58 -8.43 -20.29
C SER A 276 9.02 -8.98 -18.93
N TYR A 277 8.19 -8.89 -17.90
CA TYR A 277 8.54 -9.37 -16.57
C TYR A 277 8.50 -10.90 -16.52
N SER A 278 9.42 -11.48 -15.74
CA SER A 278 9.25 -12.84 -15.25
C SER A 278 8.02 -12.92 -14.35
N THR A 279 7.36 -14.07 -14.32
CA THR A 279 6.20 -14.35 -13.45
C THR A 279 6.51 -14.32 -11.96
N CYS A 280 7.78 -14.26 -11.58
CA CYS A 280 8.19 -14.04 -10.21
C CYS A 280 9.59 -13.44 -10.13
N ASN A 281 9.86 -12.85 -8.97
CA ASN A 281 11.18 -12.44 -8.53
C ASN A 281 11.26 -12.56 -7.00
N GLY A 282 12.28 -13.27 -6.51
CA GLY A 282 12.47 -13.55 -5.09
C GLY A 282 13.50 -12.68 -4.35
N HIS A 283 13.96 -11.58 -4.94
CA HIS A 283 15.17 -10.84 -4.51
C HIS A 283 15.26 -10.53 -3.00
N ASP A 284 14.12 -10.26 -2.35
CA ASP A 284 14.08 -9.81 -0.95
C ASP A 284 13.61 -10.89 0.04
N GLY A 285 13.51 -12.14 -0.41
CA GLY A 285 13.23 -13.27 0.48
C GLY A 285 14.43 -13.60 1.38
N ILE A 286 14.18 -14.15 2.57
CA ILE A 286 15.22 -14.71 3.45
C ILE A 286 16.03 -15.79 2.70
N THR A 287 15.38 -16.49 1.77
CA THR A 287 16.00 -17.50 0.91
C THR A 287 16.39 -16.99 -0.49
N GLY A 288 16.09 -15.72 -0.83
CA GLY A 288 16.25 -15.18 -2.18
C GLY A 288 15.30 -15.78 -3.24
N THR A 289 14.39 -16.69 -2.84
CA THR A 289 13.43 -17.35 -3.73
C THR A 289 11.99 -17.23 -3.25
N ASP A 290 11.77 -16.56 -2.12
CA ASP A 290 10.49 -16.61 -1.42
C ASP A 290 9.35 -16.17 -2.34
N GLY A 291 9.51 -15.07 -3.08
CA GLY A 291 8.53 -14.65 -4.08
C GLY A 291 8.13 -15.74 -5.07
N CYS A 292 9.08 -16.44 -5.66
CA CYS A 292 8.79 -17.47 -6.65
C CYS A 292 8.07 -18.71 -6.11
N SER A 293 8.17 -19.01 -4.81
CA SER A 293 7.57 -20.21 -4.21
C SER A 293 6.04 -20.27 -4.32
N GLN A 294 5.38 -19.12 -4.46
CA GLN A 294 3.92 -19.02 -4.61
C GLN A 294 3.49 -18.68 -6.04
N SER A 295 4.40 -18.66 -7.00
CA SER A 295 4.03 -18.50 -8.41
C SER A 295 3.25 -19.72 -8.91
N SER A 296 2.23 -19.49 -9.75
CA SER A 296 1.55 -20.58 -10.48
C SER A 296 2.32 -21.02 -11.74
N PHE A 297 3.39 -20.30 -12.08
CA PHE A 297 4.15 -20.50 -13.31
C PHE A 297 5.61 -20.86 -12.98
N PRO A 298 6.26 -21.68 -13.82
CA PRO A 298 7.69 -21.96 -13.68
C PRO A 298 8.53 -20.68 -13.69
N ASP A 299 9.63 -20.68 -12.94
CA ASP A 299 10.60 -19.59 -12.97
C ASP A 299 11.11 -19.33 -14.40
N GLY A 300 11.34 -18.07 -14.74
CA GLY A 300 11.68 -17.61 -16.09
C GLY A 300 10.50 -17.49 -17.07
N THR A 301 9.29 -17.93 -16.72
CA THR A 301 8.10 -17.70 -17.57
C THR A 301 7.83 -16.19 -17.67
N ILE A 302 7.60 -15.69 -18.88
CA ILE A 302 7.36 -14.26 -19.16
C ILE A 302 5.86 -13.95 -19.20
N LEU A 303 5.41 -12.91 -18.47
CA LEU A 303 4.00 -12.53 -18.35
C LEU A 303 3.32 -12.28 -19.70
N GLY A 304 3.97 -11.55 -20.60
CA GLY A 304 3.42 -11.24 -21.92
C GLY A 304 3.14 -12.46 -22.80
N GLY A 305 3.79 -13.60 -22.52
CA GLY A 305 3.65 -14.85 -23.26
C GLY A 305 2.53 -15.78 -22.76
N ILE A 306 1.94 -15.50 -21.59
CA ILE A 306 0.82 -16.25 -21.01
C ILE A 306 -0.51 -15.78 -21.60
#